data_AF-B4GBL3-F1
#
_entry.id   AF-B4GBL3-F1
#
_cell.length_a   1.000
_cell.length_b   1.000
_cell.length_c   1.000
_cell.angle_alpha   90.00
_cell.angle_beta   90.00
_cell.angle_gamma   90.00
#
_symmetry.space_group_name_H-M   'P 1'
#
loop_
_entity.id
_entity.type
_entity.pdbx_description
1 polymer ?
#
loop_
_entity_poly.entity_id
_entity_poly.type
_entity_poly.pdbx_seq_one_letter_code
_entity_poly.pdbx_strand_id
1 'polypeptide(L)'
;MRIQLLKRASGYKPFLYNICQSDLCEYLEKRNHPFVNIIFNSFTNRTNVNRCPLPAEIMLEHFRFPVKALELLPLPSGDYALFITFSFDSQERALVKVYFTLTEYR
;
A
#
# COMPACT_ATOMS: atom_id res chain seq x y z
N MET A 1 3.21 10.39 -2.29
CA MET A 1 2.59 9.05 -2.11
C MET A 1 1.92 8.94 -0.74
N ARG A 2 0.68 8.48 -0.67
CA ARG A 2 -0.07 8.29 0.59
C ARG A 2 -0.57 6.86 0.74
N ILE A 3 -0.42 6.27 1.92
CA ILE A 3 -0.93 4.94 2.24
C ILE A 3 -1.74 5.01 3.52
N GLN A 4 -2.98 4.54 3.46
CA GLN A 4 -3.93 4.58 4.56
C GLN A 4 -4.53 3.20 4.77
N LEU A 5 -4.36 2.66 5.97
CA LEU A 5 -5.18 1.55 6.44
C LEU A 5 -6.39 2.13 7.16
N LEU A 6 -7.58 1.66 6.80
CA LEU A 6 -8.84 2.09 7.40
C LEU A 6 -9.57 0.87 7.96
N LYS A 7 -10.25 1.04 9.08
CA LYS A 7 -11.14 0.04 9.67
C LYS A 7 -12.58 0.50 9.56
N ARG A 8 -13.49 -0.42 9.25
CA ARG A 8 -14.92 -0.18 9.19
C ARG A 8 -15.51 -0.09 10.60
N ALA A 9 -16.19 1.01 10.88
CA ALA A 9 -17.09 1.20 12.01
C ALA A 9 -18.36 1.87 11.47
N SER A 10 -18.67 3.11 11.88
CA SER A 10 -19.65 3.98 11.21
C SER A 10 -19.10 4.61 9.92
N GLY A 11 -18.55 3.76 9.04
CA GLY A 11 -17.75 4.15 7.87
C GLY A 11 -16.29 3.72 7.99
N TYR A 12 -15.52 3.89 6.91
CA TYR A 12 -14.07 3.62 6.91
C TYR A 12 -13.32 4.78 7.56
N LYS A 13 -12.72 4.51 8.72
CA LYS A 13 -11.94 5.49 9.48
C LYS A 13 -10.46 5.09 9.50
N PRO A 14 -9.52 6.05 9.44
CA PRO A 14 -8.08 5.74 9.52
C PRO A 14 -7.78 4.88 10.76
N PHE A 15 -7.00 3.81 10.56
CA PHE A 15 -6.69 2.81 11.57
C PHE A 15 -5.20 2.47 11.53
N LEU A 16 -4.47 2.87 12.58
CA LEU A 16 -3.03 2.67 12.81
C LEU A 16 -2.07 3.33 11.80
N TYR A 17 -2.30 3.18 10.50
CA TYR A 17 -1.37 3.64 9.46
C TYR A 17 -2.00 4.71 8.57
N ASN A 18 -1.45 5.92 8.64
CA ASN A 18 -1.70 7.02 7.71
C ASN A 18 -0.34 7.63 7.33
N ILE A 19 0.31 7.02 6.35
CA ILE A 19 1.68 7.36 5.94
C ILE A 19 1.58 8.29 4.75
N CYS A 20 2.17 9.47 4.88
CA CYS A 20 2.42 10.38 3.77
C CYS A 20 3.92 10.45 3.53
N GLN A 21 4.33 10.07 2.32
CA GLN A 21 5.67 10.33 1.79
C GLN A 21 5.55 11.29 0.62
N SER A 22 6.58 12.11 0.41
CA SER A 22 6.69 13.10 -0.65
C SER A 22 6.49 12.44 -2.01
N ASP A 23 7.39 11.54 -2.40
CA ASP A 23 7.40 10.94 -3.73
C ASP A 23 7.78 9.47 -3.71
N LEU A 24 7.31 8.71 -4.71
CA LEU A 24 7.68 7.30 -4.83
C LEU A 24 9.20 7.12 -5.07
N CYS A 25 9.84 8.05 -5.78
CA CYS A 25 11.29 7.98 -6.04
C CYS A 25 12.11 8.09 -4.76
N GLU A 26 11.75 9.02 -3.86
CA GLU A 26 12.44 9.15 -2.57
C GLU A 26 12.31 7.87 -1.73
N TYR A 27 11.12 7.25 -1.75
CA TYR A 27 10.91 5.98 -1.08
C TYR A 27 11.75 4.85 -1.68
N LEU A 28 11.86 4.77 -3.01
CA LEU A 28 12.66 3.75 -3.69
C LEU A 28 14.14 3.83 -3.33
N GLU A 29 14.66 5.02 -3.02
CA GLU A 29 16.04 5.23 -2.59
C GLU A 29 16.29 4.84 -1.13
N LYS A 30 15.38 5.19 -0.21
CA LYS A 30 15.61 5.04 1.24
C LYS A 30 14.95 3.82 1.88
N ARG A 31 13.86 3.27 1.30
CA ARG A 31 13.03 2.15 1.82
C ARG A 31 12.89 2.13 3.35
N ASN A 32 12.62 3.29 3.95
CA ASN A 32 12.77 3.51 5.39
C ASN A 32 11.52 3.21 6.23
N HIS A 33 10.43 2.70 5.63
CA HIS A 33 9.18 2.46 6.36
C HIS A 33 8.74 0.99 6.25
N PRO A 34 8.70 0.23 7.36
CA PRO A 34 8.45 -1.22 7.34
C PRO A 34 7.09 -1.61 6.76
N PHE A 35 6.02 -0.86 7.08
CA PHE A 35 4.69 -1.10 6.50
C PHE A 35 4.64 -0.83 4.98
N VAL A 36 5.34 0.21 4.50
CA VAL A 36 5.44 0.48 3.06
C VAL A 36 6.27 -0.60 2.40
N ASN A 37 7.33 -1.11 3.05
CA ASN A 37 8.14 -2.22 2.54
C ASN A 37 7.30 -3.49 2.37
N ILE A 38 6.44 -3.81 3.34
CA ILE A 38 5.50 -4.94 3.23
C ILE A 38 4.61 -4.82 1.98
N ILE A 39 3.99 -3.66 1.80
CA ILE A 39 3.14 -3.36 0.66
C ILE A 39 3.99 -3.46 -0.61
N PHE A 40 5.03 -2.65 -0.74
CA PHE A 40 5.86 -2.50 -1.93
C PHE A 40 6.61 -3.77 -2.36
N ASN A 41 7.07 -4.59 -1.43
CA ASN A 41 7.69 -5.89 -1.75
C ASN A 41 6.72 -6.83 -2.48
N SER A 42 5.42 -6.64 -2.27
CA SER A 42 4.38 -7.43 -2.92
C SER A 42 4.08 -6.96 -4.34
N PHE A 43 4.44 -5.71 -4.66
CA PHE A 43 4.34 -5.15 -6.02
C PHE A 43 5.66 -5.30 -6.80
N THR A 44 6.82 -5.28 -6.13
CA THR A 44 8.15 -5.20 -6.74
C THR A 44 8.39 -6.24 -7.85
N ASN A 45 7.91 -7.48 -7.70
CA ASN A 45 8.11 -8.53 -8.72
C ASN A 45 7.07 -8.51 -9.86
N ARG A 46 6.08 -7.63 -9.76
CA ARG A 46 4.90 -7.55 -10.64
C ARG A 46 4.76 -6.19 -11.32
N THR A 47 5.67 -5.27 -11.02
CA THR A 47 5.70 -3.92 -11.58
C THR A 47 7.01 -3.66 -12.30
N ASN A 48 6.97 -2.75 -13.27
CA ASN A 48 8.16 -2.23 -13.93
C ASN A 48 8.79 -1.03 -13.17
N VAL A 49 8.25 -0.70 -11.99
CA VAL A 49 8.70 0.41 -11.13
C VAL A 49 9.68 -0.09 -10.07
N ASN A 50 10.96 -0.18 -10.47
CA ASN A 50 12.00 -0.81 -9.64
C ASN A 50 13.04 0.20 -9.12
N ARG A 51 13.40 1.17 -9.95
CA ARG A 51 14.38 2.22 -9.69
C ARG A 51 13.98 3.46 -10.48
N CYS A 52 14.25 4.65 -9.97
CA CYS A 52 14.06 5.89 -10.73
C CYS A 52 15.24 6.12 -11.70
N PRO A 53 15.01 6.69 -12.89
CA PRO A 53 13.77 7.31 -13.39
C PRO A 53 12.68 6.28 -13.75
N LEU A 54 11.43 6.69 -13.58
CA LEU A 54 10.27 5.82 -13.78
C LEU A 54 10.03 5.54 -15.26
N PRO A 55 9.51 4.35 -15.61
CA PRO A 55 9.08 4.06 -16.97
C PRO A 55 7.92 4.98 -17.37
N ALA A 56 7.81 5.26 -18.68
CA ALA A 56 6.75 6.11 -19.22
C ALA A 56 5.33 5.56 -18.95
N GLU A 57 5.20 4.24 -18.86
CA GLU A 57 3.98 3.55 -18.46
C GLU A 57 4.26 2.70 -17.23
N ILE A 58 3.40 2.81 -16.22
CA ILE A 58 3.48 2.00 -15.00
C ILE A 58 2.56 0.81 -15.17
N MET A 59 3.15 -0.37 -15.24
CA MET A 59 2.42 -1.62 -15.38
C MET A 59 2.45 -2.39 -14.07
N LEU A 60 1.30 -2.97 -13.70
CA LEU A 60 1.16 -3.87 -12.56
C LEU A 60 0.37 -5.10 -12.99
N GLU A 61 1.04 -6.24 -13.11
CA GLU A 61 0.42 -7.47 -13.61
C GLU A 61 0.11 -8.46 -12.50
N HIS A 62 -1.04 -9.15 -12.59
CA HIS A 62 -1.39 -10.26 -11.71
C HIS A 62 -1.27 -9.93 -10.21
N PHE A 63 -1.67 -8.73 -9.82
CA PHE A 63 -1.57 -8.27 -8.44
C PHE A 63 -2.40 -9.17 -7.51
N ARG A 64 -1.71 -9.75 -6.52
CA ARG A 64 -2.34 -10.42 -5.38
C ARG A 64 -1.96 -9.66 -4.12
N PHE A 65 -2.97 -9.19 -3.42
CA PHE A 65 -2.75 -8.49 -2.16
C PHE A 65 -2.09 -9.44 -1.14
N PRO A 66 -0.98 -9.05 -0.49
CA PRO A 66 -0.19 -9.91 0.38
C PRO A 66 -0.85 -10.11 1.75
N VAL A 67 -1.93 -10.88 1.80
CA VAL A 67 -2.69 -11.13 3.04
C VAL A 67 -1.79 -11.62 4.17
N LYS A 68 -0.82 -12.50 3.88
CA LYS A 68 0.17 -13.00 4.85
C LYS A 68 1.01 -11.90 5.50
N ALA A 69 1.28 -10.81 4.80
CA ALA A 69 2.06 -9.73 5.38
C ALA A 69 1.24 -8.86 6.34
N LEU A 70 -0.09 -8.93 6.26
CA LEU A 70 -0.99 -8.37 7.28
C LEU A 70 -1.07 -9.24 8.54
N GLU A 71 -0.80 -10.55 8.44
CA GLU A 71 -0.77 -11.45 9.62
C GLU A 71 0.33 -11.06 10.62
N LEU A 72 1.40 -10.39 10.15
CA LEU A 72 2.46 -9.86 11.01
C LEU A 72 2.01 -8.63 11.84
N LEU A 73 0.88 -8.04 11.50
CA LEU A 73 0.33 -6.89 12.19
C LEU A 73 -0.73 -7.35 13.19
N PRO A 74 -0.78 -6.79 14.41
CA PRO A 74 -1.79 -7.14 15.41
C PRO A 74 -3.14 -6.49 15.07
N LEU A 75 -3.70 -6.82 13.90
CA LEU A 75 -4.98 -6.31 13.42
C LEU A 75 -6.12 -7.19 13.97
N PRO A 76 -7.10 -6.62 14.68
CA PRO A 76 -8.26 -7.39 15.13
C PRO A 76 -9.13 -7.80 13.94
N SER A 77 -9.96 -8.84 14.13
CA SER A 77 -10.99 -9.22 13.17
C SER A 77 -11.89 -8.05 12.78
N GLY A 78 -12.29 -7.99 11.51
CA GLY A 78 -13.21 -6.99 10.99
C GLY A 78 -12.96 -6.61 9.53
N ASP A 79 -13.74 -5.64 9.05
CA ASP A 79 -13.61 -5.12 7.69
C ASP A 79 -12.63 -3.96 7.64
N TYR A 80 -11.75 -3.99 6.63
CA TYR A 80 -10.70 -3.02 6.40
C TYR A 80 -10.73 -2.51 4.96
N ALA A 81 -10.13 -1.33 4.78
CA ALA A 81 -9.79 -0.81 3.47
C ALA A 81 -8.34 -0.33 3.49
N LEU A 82 -7.62 -0.57 2.41
CA LEU A 82 -6.29 -0.03 2.17
C LEU A 82 -6.38 0.91 0.97
N PHE A 83 -6.13 2.19 1.22
CA PHE A 83 -6.06 3.21 0.17
C PHE A 83 -4.62 3.59 -0.06
N ILE A 84 -4.15 3.44 -1.30
CA ILE A 84 -2.82 3.82 -1.73
C ILE A 84 -2.97 4.84 -2.85
N THR A 85 -2.35 6.00 -2.66
CA THR A 85 -2.26 7.07 -3.67
C THR A 85 -0.80 7.18 -4.08
N PHE A 86 -0.50 6.80 -5.31
CA PHE A 86 0.83 6.98 -5.88
C PHE A 86 0.94 8.39 -6.47
N SER A 87 1.94 9.12 -5.98
CA SER A 87 2.26 10.47 -6.44
C SER A 87 3.65 10.47 -7.04
N PHE A 88 3.79 11.18 -8.16
CA PHE A 88 5.00 11.29 -8.97
C PHE A 88 5.14 12.72 -9.46
N ASP A 89 6.32 13.32 -9.27
CA ASP A 89 6.55 14.74 -9.52
C ASP A 89 5.47 15.61 -8.87
N SER A 90 5.10 15.30 -7.63
CA SER A 90 4.01 15.97 -6.90
C SER A 90 2.61 15.88 -7.55
N GLN A 91 2.41 15.05 -8.58
CA GLN A 91 1.09 14.77 -9.17
C GLN A 91 0.59 13.38 -8.79
N GLU A 92 -0.69 13.26 -8.44
CA GLU A 92 -1.34 11.96 -8.26
C GLU A 92 -1.51 11.27 -9.61
N ARG A 93 -0.94 10.07 -9.77
CA ARG A 93 -1.04 9.30 -11.03
C ARG A 93 -1.89 8.05 -10.90
N ALA A 94 -1.94 7.45 -9.72
CA ALA A 94 -2.71 6.23 -9.51
C ALA A 94 -3.33 6.17 -8.12
N LEU A 95 -4.55 5.68 -8.07
CA LEU A 95 -5.32 5.44 -6.85
C LEU A 95 -5.70 3.97 -6.78
N VAL A 96 -5.28 3.30 -5.72
CA VAL A 96 -5.61 1.90 -5.45
C VAL A 96 -6.44 1.83 -4.18
N LYS A 97 -7.64 1.26 -4.29
CA LYS A 97 -8.53 1.01 -3.15
C LYS A 97 -8.77 -0.49 -3.04
N VAL A 98 -8.25 -1.10 -1.99
CA VAL A 98 -8.47 -2.51 -1.68
C VAL A 98 -9.39 -2.59 -0.47
N TYR A 99 -10.41 -3.43 -0.55
CA TYR A 99 -11.33 -3.72 0.55
C TYR A 99 -11.18 -5.19 0.90
N PHE A 100 -11.02 -5.49 2.19
CA PHE A 100 -10.81 -6.87 2.65
C PHE A 100 -11.36 -7.06 4.06
N THR A 101 -11.70 -8.29 4.40
CA THR A 101 -12.17 -8.67 5.73
C THR A 101 -11.13 -9.60 6.36
N LEU A 102 -10.70 -9.27 7.57
CA LEU A 102 -9.88 -10.15 8.40
C LEU A 102 -10.80 -10.94 9.31
N THR A 103 -10.79 -12.25 9.15
CA THR A 103 -11.44 -13.20 10.06
C THR A 103 -10.38 -13.85 10.93
N GLU A 104 -10.64 -13.99 12.22
CA GLU A 104 -9.81 -14.81 13.12
C GLU A 104 -9.60 -16.20 12.51
N TYR A 105 -8.34 -16.61 12.43
CA TYR A 105 -7.99 -17.99 12.13
C TYR A 105 -8.33 -18.82 13.37
N ARG A 106 -9.35 -19.67 13.28
CA ARG A 106 -9.65 -20.65 14.32
C ARG A 106 -8.72 -21.85 14.22
#